data_AF-A0A6B2T5Q9-F1
#
_entry.id   AF-A0A6B2T5Q9-F1
#
_cell.length_a   1.000
_cell.length_b   1.000
_cell.length_c   1.000
_cell.angle_alpha   90.00
_cell.angle_beta   90.00
_cell.angle_gamma   90.00
#
_symmetry.space_group_name_H-M   'P 1'
#
loop_
_entity.id
_entity.type
_entity.pdbx_description
1 polymer ?
#
loop_
_entity_poly.entity_id
_entity_poly.type
_entity_poly.pdbx_seq_one_letter_code
_entity_poly.pdbx_strand_id
1 'polypeptide(L)' 'LLASEQLGIAEWCLTETVRYTKERHQFNRPVGSFQALKHRLAELWLEVVNTRAAARNAADALAADSTDADV' A
#
# COMPACT_ATOMS: atom_id res chain seq x y z
N LEU A 1 -13.61 4.46 -9.30
CA LEU A 1 -12.43 5.37 -9.37
C LEU A 1 -11.82 5.68 -7.99
N LEU A 2 -12.62 5.97 -6.96
CA LEU A 2 -12.12 6.28 -5.60
C LEU A 2 -11.11 5.24 -5.06
N ALA A 3 -11.36 3.94 -5.24
CA ALA A 3 -10.44 2.88 -4.81
C ALA A 3 -9.04 3.01 -5.47
N SER A 4 -8.99 3.38 -6.75
CA SER A 4 -7.73 3.59 -7.48
C SER A 4 -6.98 4.84 -7.01
N GLU A 5 -7.70 5.89 -6.62
CA GLU A 5 -7.10 7.09 -6.03
C GLU A 5 -6.51 6.80 -4.64
N GLN A 6 -7.27 6.10 -3.79
CA GLN A 6 -6.81 5.69 -2.46
C GLN A 6 -5.59 4.76 -2.54
N LEU A 7 -5.58 3.85 -3.53
CA LEU A 7 -4.41 3.03 -3.83
C LEU A 7 -3.17 3.89 -4.11
N GLY A 8 -3.28 4.88 -5.01
CA GLY A 8 -2.14 5.74 -5.35
C GLY A 8 -1.59 6.51 -4.15
N ILE A 9 -2.48 7.03 -3.30
CA ILE A 9 -2.09 7.70 -2.05
C ILE A 9 -1.38 6.71 -1.11
N ALA A 10 -1.93 5.51 -0.92
CA ALA A 10 -1.35 4.50 -0.03
C ALA A 10 0.03 4.04 -0.51
N GLU A 11 0.21 3.83 -1.82
CA GLU A 11 1.49 3.50 -2.44
C GLU A 11 2.55 4.59 -2.20
N TRP A 12 2.16 5.86 -2.38
CA TRP A 12 3.06 6.99 -2.14
C TRP A 12 3.44 7.10 -0.66
N CYS A 13 2.46 7.03 0.25
CA CYS A 13 2.69 7.06 1.69
C CYS A 13 3.65 5.95 2.15
N LEU A 14 3.47 4.72 1.67
CA LEU A 14 4.36 3.61 1.99
C LEU A 14 5.79 3.87 1.47
N THR A 15 5.91 4.32 0.23
CA THR A 15 7.20 4.61 -0.42
C THR A 15 7.98 5.68 0.36
N GLU A 16 7.33 6.79 0.68
CA GLU A 16 7.95 7.88 1.43
C GLU A 16 8.29 7.48 2.87
N THR A 17 7.43 6.69 3.51
CA THR A 17 7.71 6.17 4.86
C THR A 17 8.93 5.25 4.84
N VAL A 18 9.02 4.32 3.88
CA VAL A 18 10.19 3.45 3.73
C VAL A 18 11.45 4.28 3.47
N ARG A 19 11.39 5.29 2.59
CA ARG A 19 12.51 6.20 2.33
C ARG A 19 12.97 6.89 3.63
N TYR A 20 12.04 7.51 4.36
CA TYR A 20 12.35 8.20 5.61
C TYR A 20 12.96 7.27 6.67
N THR A 21 12.46 6.03 6.80
CA THR A 21 12.99 5.08 7.80
C THR A 21 14.42 4.64 7.53
N LYS A 22 14.90 4.76 6.28
CA LYS A 22 16.31 4.51 5.91
C LYS A 22 17.20 5.70 6.23
N GLU A 23 16.68 6.92 6.17
CA GLU A 23 17.41 8.17 6.44
C GLU A 23 17.50 8.49 7.94
N ARG A 24 16.42 8.20 8.69
CA ARG A 24 16.32 8.54 10.11
C ARG A 24 17.15 7.60 10.99
N HIS A 25 18.03 8.16 11.82
CA HIS A 25 18.91 7.40 12.73
C HIS A 25 18.54 7.56 14.21
N GLN A 26 18.34 6.47 14.96
CA GLN A 26 18.21 6.45 16.42
C GLN A 26 18.91 5.23 17.00
N PHE A 27 19.35 5.33 18.26
CA PHE A 27 20.08 4.25 18.93
C PHE A 27 21.28 3.77 18.09
N ASN A 28 21.99 4.74 17.50
CA ASN A 28 23.17 4.53 16.68
C ASN A 28 22.98 3.68 15.41
N ARG A 29 21.76 3.63 14.85
CA ARG A 29 21.47 2.93 13.58
C ARG A 29 20.25 3.51 12.86
N PRO A 30 20.03 3.24 11.56
CA PRO A 30 18.78 3.59 10.88
C PRO A 30 17.57 2.97 11.58
N VAL A 31 16.48 3.72 11.75
CA VAL A 31 15.26 3.21 12.40
C VAL A 31 14.62 2.07 11.59
N GLY A 32 14.79 2.05 10.27
CA GLY A 32 14.36 0.94 9.41
C GLY A 32 15.09 -0.39 9.66
N SER A 33 16.16 -0.41 10.48
CA SER A 33 16.85 -1.66 10.84
C SER A 33 16.10 -2.49 11.90
N PHE A 34 15.19 -1.87 12.66
CA PHE A 34 14.44 -2.53 13.74
C PHE A 34 13.36 -3.47 13.18
N GLN A 35 13.29 -4.70 13.68
CA GLN A 35 12.35 -5.71 13.18
C GLN A 35 10.88 -5.27 13.33
N ALA A 36 10.52 -4.61 14.43
CA ALA A 36 9.17 -4.09 14.62
C ALA A 36 8.71 -3.15 13.50
N LEU A 37 9.61 -2.27 13.04
CA LEU A 37 9.32 -1.38 11.91
C LEU A 37 9.30 -2.13 10.58
N LYS A 38 10.22 -3.08 10.36
CA LYS A 38 10.23 -3.90 9.14
C LYS A 38 8.94 -4.72 8.99
N HIS A 39 8.49 -5.38 10.05
CA HIS A 39 7.27 -6.18 10.04
C HIS A 39 6.04 -5.30 9.78
N ARG A 40 5.92 -4.16 10.47
CA ARG A 40 4.81 -3.24 10.22
C ARG A 40 4.79 -2.70 8.78
N LEU A 41 5.95 -2.40 8.21
CA LEU A 41 6.03 -1.94 6.81
C LEU A 41 5.71 -3.08 5.83
N ALA A 42 6.05 -4.33 6.16
CA ALA A 42 5.69 -5.50 5.36
C ALA A 42 4.17 -5.78 5.41
N GLU A 43 3.54 -5.61 6.57
CA GLU A 43 2.07 -5.69 6.73
C GLU A 43 1.36 -4.62 5.90
N LEU A 44 1.79 -3.35 6.00
CA LEU A 44 1.24 -2.25 5.19
C LEU A 44 1.45 -2.49 3.70
N TRP A 45 2.59 -3.06 3.30
CA TRP A 45 2.82 -3.44 1.91
C TRP A 45 1.82 -4.49 1.43
N LEU A 46 1.51 -5.48 2.25
CA LEU A 46 0.50 -6.50 1.93
C LEU A 46 -0.88 -5.86 1.75
N GLU A 47 -1.28 -4.94 2.62
CA GLU A 47 -2.53 -4.18 2.50
C GLU A 47 -2.59 -3.41 1.17
N VAL A 48 -1.53 -2.68 0.81
CA VAL A 48 -1.46 -1.94 -0.46
C VAL A 48 -1.56 -2.88 -1.67
N VAL A 49 -0.92 -4.05 -1.63
CA VAL A 49 -1.03 -5.05 -2.70
C VAL A 49 -2.47 -5.57 -2.81
N ASN A 50 -3.13 -5.83 -1.69
CA ASN A 50 -4.53 -6.27 -1.68
C ASN A 50 -5.46 -5.18 -2.22
N THR A 51 -5.26 -3.91 -1.84
CA THR A 51 -6.02 -2.77 -2.39
C THR A 51 -5.82 -2.66 -3.89
N ARG A 52 -4.61 -2.92 -4.41
CA ARG A 52 -4.35 -2.93 -5.86
C ARG A 52 -5.13 -4.01 -6.58
N ALA A 53 -5.17 -5.22 -6.04
CA ALA A 53 -5.94 -6.31 -6.61
C ALA A 53 -7.44 -5.97 -6.61
N ALA A 54 -7.97 -5.45 -5.50
CA ALA A 54 -9.37 -5.05 -5.38
C ALA A 54 -9.74 -3.90 -6.36
N ALA A 55 -8.92 -2.86 -6.45
CA ALA A 55 -9.16 -1.73 -7.35
C ALA A 55 -9.16 -2.15 -8.83
N ARG A 56 -8.28 -3.08 -9.22
CA ARG A 56 -8.26 -3.63 -10.58
C ARG A 56 -9.48 -4.51 -10.85
N ASN A 57 -9.81 -5.41 -9.93
CA ASN A 57 -11.00 -6.25 -10.07
C ASN A 57 -12.26 -5.38 -10.26
N ALA A 58 -12.45 -4.36 -9.43
CA ALA A 58 -13.60 -3.45 -9.58
C ALA A 58 -13.61 -2.73 -10.94
N ALA A 59 -12.44 -2.33 -11.47
CA ALA A 59 -12.36 -1.72 -12.80
C ALA A 59 -12.66 -2.72 -13.92
N ASP A 60 -12.17 -3.96 -13.81
CA ASP A 60 -12.41 -5.03 -14.78
C ASP A 60 -13.88 -5.46 -14.78
N ALA A 61 -14.48 -5.59 -13.60
CA ALA A 61 -15.90 -5.91 -13.40
C ALA A 61 -16.82 -4.88 -14.08
N LEU A 62 -16.50 -3.59 -13.93
CA LEU A 62 -17.21 -2.50 -14.59
C LEU A 62 -17.00 -2.52 -16.11
N ALA A 63 -15.77 -2.78 -16.57
CA ALA A 63 -15.46 -2.83 -18.00
C ALA A 63 -16.12 -4.02 -18.73
N ALA A 64 -16.34 -5.12 -18.01
CA ALA A 64 -16.96 -6.33 -18.52
C ALA A 64 -18.50 -6.37 -18.36
N ASP A 65 -19.11 -5.31 -17.83
CA ASP A 65 -20.55 -5.27 -17.47
C ASP A 65 -20.96 -6.49 -16.63
N SER A 66 -20.09 -6.86 -15.69
CA SER A 66 -20.29 -8.05 -14.85
C SER A 66 -21.37 -7.80 -13.80
N THR A 67 -22.03 -8.85 -13.34
CA THR A 67 -23.07 -8.76 -12.30
C THR A 67 -22.53 -8.23 -10.96
N ASP A 68 -21.22 -8.33 -10.74
CA ASP A 68 -20.53 -7.80 -9.56
C ASP A 68 -20.31 -6.28 -9.63
N ALA A 69 -20.60 -5.62 -10.76
CA ALA A 69 -20.44 -4.17 -10.94
C ALA A 69 -21.53 -3.32 -10.26
N ASP A 70 -22.70 -3.92 -10.00
CA ASP A 70 -23.87 -3.24 -9.41
C ASP A 70 -23.86 -3.23 -7.86
N VAL A 71 -22.81 -3.78 -7.24
CA VAL A 71 -22.68 -3.97 -5.79
C VAL A 71 -22.11 -2.75 -5.08
#